data_AF-A0A447UQY4-F1
#
_entry.id   AF-A0A447UQY4-F1
#
_cell.length_a   1.000
_cell.length_b   1.000
_cell.length_c   1.000
_cell.angle_alpha   90.00
_cell.angle_beta   90.00
_cell.angle_gamma   90.00
#
_symmetry.space_group_name_H-M   'P 1'
#
loop_
_entity.id
_entity.type
_entity.pdbx_description
1 polymer ?
#
loop_
_entity_poly.entity_id
_entity_poly.type
_entity_poly.pdbx_seq_one_letter_code
_entity_poly.pdbx_strand_id
1 'polypeptide(L)'
;MRVTIILVAPARAENIGAAARAMKTMGFGDMRIVDSQAHLEPATRWVAHGSADIIDNISVYPTLAEALHDVDFTVATTARSRAKFHYYATPAELLPLLQENRSG
;
A
#
# COMPACT_ATOMS: atom_id res chain seq x y z
N MET A 1 -0.83 -8.36 13.37
CA MET A 1 -1.05 -8.52 11.92
C MET A 1 -0.32 -7.38 11.25
N ARG A 2 0.67 -7.67 10.40
CA ARG A 2 1.40 -6.66 9.62
C ARG A 2 0.59 -6.37 8.36
N VAL A 3 0.32 -5.10 8.08
CA VAL A 3 -0.34 -4.66 6.86
C VAL A 3 0.65 -3.80 6.09
N THR A 4 0.98 -4.25 4.89
CA THR A 4 1.90 -3.59 3.98
C THR A 4 1.11 -2.90 2.87
N ILE A 5 1.26 -1.59 2.73
CA ILE A 5 0.63 -0.84 1.65
C ILE A 5 1.62 -0.70 0.50
N ILE A 6 1.27 -1.23 -0.67
CA ILE A 6 2.13 -1.24 -1.85
C ILE A 6 1.56 -0.29 -2.91
N LEU A 7 2.31 0.76 -3.23
CA LEU A 7 1.98 1.68 -4.32
C LEU A 7 2.70 1.24 -5.60
N VAL A 8 1.94 0.84 -6.62
CA VAL A 8 2.50 0.35 -7.90
C VAL A 8 2.55 1.47 -8.93
N ALA A 9 3.75 1.75 -9.44
CA ALA A 9 4.05 2.83 -10.39
C ALA A 9 3.39 4.19 -10.02
N PRO A 10 3.52 4.68 -8.76
CA PRO A 10 2.93 5.96 -8.37
C PRO A 10 3.60 7.09 -9.16
N ALA A 11 2.77 7.89 -9.85
CA ALA A 11 3.24 8.93 -10.76
C ALA A 11 3.46 10.31 -10.11
N ARG A 12 2.83 10.59 -8.97
CA ARG A 12 2.83 11.91 -8.33
C ARG A 12 3.31 11.84 -6.89
N ALA A 13 4.32 12.64 -6.58
CA ALA A 13 4.91 12.77 -5.25
C ALA A 13 3.88 13.12 -4.18
N GLU A 14 2.91 13.98 -4.50
CA GLU A 14 1.86 14.42 -3.58
C GLU A 14 0.92 13.27 -3.17
N ASN A 15 0.64 12.34 -4.10
CA ASN A 15 -0.20 11.18 -3.83
C ASN A 15 0.49 10.22 -2.85
N ILE A 16 1.81 10.08 -2.96
CA ILE A 16 2.61 9.26 -2.04
C ILE A 16 2.56 9.87 -0.63
N GLY A 17 2.75 11.19 -0.52
CA GLY A 17 2.65 11.89 0.76
C GLY A 17 1.25 11.82 1.39
N ALA A 18 0.20 11.96 0.57
CA ALA A 18 -1.18 11.81 1.02
C ALA A 18 -1.48 10.38 1.51
N ALA A 19 -0.97 9.37 0.80
CA ALA A 19 -1.10 7.97 1.22
C ALA A 19 -0.37 7.71 2.54
N ALA A 20 0.87 8.21 2.71
CA ALA A 20 1.61 8.09 3.96
C ALA A 20 0.85 8.73 5.14
N ARG A 21 0.26 9.91 4.92
CA ARG A 21 -0.57 10.57 5.94
C ARG A 21 -1.79 9.72 6.32
N ALA A 22 -2.51 9.19 5.34
CA ALA A 22 -3.67 8.33 5.58
C ALA A 22 -3.26 7.06 6.36
N MET A 23 -2.15 6.43 5.98
CA MET A 23 -1.59 5.27 6.69
C MET A 23 -1.30 5.58 8.16
N LYS A 24 -0.60 6.68 8.43
CA LYS A 24 -0.26 7.12 9.78
C LYS A 24 -1.51 7.31 10.64
N THR A 25 -2.54 7.99 10.11
CA THR A 25 -3.82 8.20 10.80
C THR A 25 -4.52 6.89 11.15
N MET A 26 -4.38 5.87 10.31
CA MET A 26 -4.99 4.55 10.50
C MET A 26 -4.10 3.58 11.29
N GLY A 27 -2.92 4.01 11.74
CA GLY A 27 -1.98 3.18 12.51
C GLY A 27 -1.14 2.22 11.66
N PHE A 28 -1.03 2.42 10.35
CA PHE A 28 -0.16 1.65 9.46
C PHE A 28 1.19 2.35 9.28
N GLY A 29 2.26 1.56 9.19
CA GLY A 29 3.63 2.07 9.07
C GLY A 29 4.48 1.47 7.95
N ASP A 30 4.03 0.39 7.31
CA ASP A 30 4.81 -0.31 6.28
C ASP A 30 4.33 0.07 4.87
N MET A 31 5.16 0.85 4.17
CA MET A 31 4.92 1.30 2.80
C MET A 31 5.99 0.74 1.86
N ARG A 32 5.55 0.24 0.71
CA ARG A 32 6.42 -0.14 -0.42
C ARG A 32 6.04 0.61 -1.68
N ILE A 33 7.05 0.92 -2.49
CA ILE A 33 6.86 1.49 -3.82
C ILE A 33 7.41 0.52 -4.85
N VAL A 34 6.65 0.29 -5.91
CA VAL A 34 7.08 -0.49 -7.08
C VAL A 34 7.24 0.45 -8.26
N ASP A 35 8.36 0.33 -8.97
CA ASP A 35 8.59 1.00 -10.27
C ASP A 35 8.36 2.52 -10.25
N SER A 36 8.88 3.20 -9.22
CA SER A 36 8.83 4.66 -9.14
C SER A 36 9.88 5.23 -8.18
N GLN A 37 10.35 6.43 -8.49
CA GLN A 37 11.24 7.24 -7.66
C GLN A 37 10.57 8.56 -7.22
N ALA A 38 9.28 8.76 -7.50
CA ALA A 38 8.58 10.02 -7.22
C ALA A 38 8.54 10.40 -5.73
N HIS A 39 8.75 9.45 -4.82
CA HIS A 39 8.86 9.69 -3.38
C HIS A 39 10.10 10.52 -2.98
N LEU A 40 11.11 10.61 -3.84
CA LEU A 40 12.32 11.40 -3.63
C LEU A 40 12.07 12.91 -3.83
N GLU A 41 10.96 13.28 -4.47
CA GLU A 41 10.64 14.68 -4.70
C GLU A 41 10.25 15.38 -3.38
N PRO A 42 10.66 16.64 -3.18
CA PRO A 42 10.31 17.40 -1.97
C PRO A 42 8.81 17.46 -1.67
N ALA A 43 7.99 17.45 -2.73
CA ALA A 43 6.54 17.48 -2.66
C ALA A 43 5.94 16.32 -1.85
N THR A 44 6.58 15.15 -1.82
CA THR A 44 6.14 14.02 -0.98
C THR A 44 6.14 14.40 0.49
N ARG A 45 7.21 15.04 0.98
CA ARG A 45 7.34 15.46 2.38
C ARG A 45 6.42 16.64 2.73
N TRP A 46 6.17 17.55 1.79
CA TRP A 46 5.26 18.68 2.02
C TRP A 46 3.84 18.22 2.33
N VAL A 47 3.36 17.18 1.64
CA VAL A 47 1.98 16.66 1.81
C VAL A 47 1.86 15.70 2.99
N ALA A 48 2.94 15.00 3.34
CA ALA A 48 2.94 13.97 4.37
C ALA A 48 2.90 14.47 5.82
N HIS A 49 2.79 15.79 6.06
CA HIS A 49 2.67 16.44 7.38
C HIS A 49 2.50 15.49 8.60
N GLY A 50 3.59 15.20 9.31
CA GLY A 50 3.59 14.34 10.51
C GLY A 50 3.77 12.83 10.26
N SER A 51 3.91 12.39 9.02
CA SER A 51 4.17 11.00 8.61
C SER A 51 5.50 10.81 7.86
N ALA A 52 6.49 11.66 8.19
CA ALA A 52 7.84 11.58 7.62
C ALA A 52 8.53 10.25 7.92
N ASP A 53 8.25 9.64 9.07
CA ASP A 53 8.75 8.32 9.44
C ASP A 53 8.30 7.21 8.48
N ILE A 54 7.10 7.30 7.91
CA ILE A 54 6.66 6.33 6.89
C ILE A 54 7.48 6.53 5.61
N ILE A 55 7.70 7.79 5.20
CA ILE A 55 8.50 8.12 4.01
C ILE A 55 9.94 7.64 4.16
N ASP A 56 10.55 7.92 5.32
CA ASP A 56 11.95 7.59 5.58
C ASP A 56 12.20 6.08 5.64
N ASN A 57 11.16 5.28 5.86
CA ASN A 57 11.19 3.81 5.89
C ASN A 57 10.61 3.15 4.63
N ILE A 58 10.32 3.91 3.56
CA ILE A 58 9.82 3.33 2.31
C ILE A 58 10.84 2.32 1.76
N SER A 59 10.36 1.12 1.45
CA SER A 59 11.12 0.15 0.65
C SER A 59 10.73 0.25 -0.82
N VAL A 60 11.71 0.32 -1.72
CA VAL A 60 11.48 0.44 -3.17
C VAL A 60 11.88 -0.85 -3.86
N TYR A 61 11.02 -1.33 -4.75
CA TYR A 61 11.23 -2.55 -5.53
C TYR A 61 11.06 -2.27 -7.02
N PRO A 62 11.82 -2.94 -7.90
CA PRO A 62 11.66 -2.80 -9.35
C PRO A 62 10.40 -3.52 -9.86
N THR A 63 9.95 -4.59 -9.20
CA THR A 63 8.79 -5.38 -9.65
C THR A 63 7.80 -5.63 -8.51
N LEU A 64 6.53 -5.87 -8.89
CA LEU A 64 5.49 -6.22 -7.92
C LEU A 64 5.78 -7.58 -7.27
N ALA A 65 6.33 -8.54 -8.02
CA ALA A 65 6.68 -9.85 -7.48
C ALA A 65 7.71 -9.72 -6.34
N GLU A 66 8.73 -8.88 -6.51
CA GLU A 66 9.70 -8.61 -5.45
C GLU A 66 9.08 -7.87 -4.27
N ALA A 67 8.18 -6.92 -4.49
CA ALA A 67 7.47 -6.25 -3.41
C ALA A 67 6.51 -7.17 -2.63
N LEU A 68 6.22 -8.38 -3.12
CA LEU A 68 5.32 -9.35 -2.50
C LEU A 68 6.04 -10.54 -1.85
N HIS A 69 7.38 -10.57 -1.85
CA HIS A 69 8.17 -11.76 -1.47
C HIS A 69 7.91 -12.31 -0.05
N ASP A 70 7.46 -11.47 0.89
CA ASP A 70 7.13 -11.81 2.28
C ASP A 70 5.64 -11.59 2.61
N VAL A 71 4.77 -11.59 1.60
CA VAL A 71 3.32 -11.35 1.74
C VAL A 71 2.55 -12.63 1.50
N ASP A 72 1.96 -13.18 2.57
CA ASP A 72 1.18 -14.44 2.51
C ASP A 72 -0.20 -14.26 1.88
N PHE A 73 -0.79 -13.06 2.02
CA PHE A 73 -2.12 -12.75 1.51
C PHE A 73 -2.17 -11.37 0.87
N THR A 74 -2.71 -11.30 -0.36
CA THR A 74 -2.72 -10.08 -1.16
C THR A 74 -4.13 -9.64 -1.52
N VAL A 75 -4.34 -8.32 -1.53
CA VAL A 75 -5.59 -7.69 -1.96
C VAL A 75 -5.26 -6.61 -2.97
N ALA A 76 -5.84 -6.69 -4.16
CA ALA A 76 -5.74 -5.66 -5.17
C ALA A 76 -6.96 -4.74 -5.12
N THR A 77 -6.73 -3.44 -4.93
CA THR A 77 -7.81 -2.43 -4.94
C THR A 77 -8.12 -2.01 -6.38
N THR A 78 -9.40 -1.92 -6.73
CA THR A 78 -9.84 -1.48 -8.06
C THR A 78 -11.11 -0.64 -7.96
N ALA A 79 -11.18 0.44 -8.75
CA ALA A 79 -12.38 1.27 -8.83
C ALA A 79 -13.52 0.62 -9.66
N ARG A 80 -13.20 -0.39 -10.48
CA ARG A 80 -14.20 -1.11 -11.29
C ARG A 80 -13.95 -2.62 -11.27
N SER A 81 -15.03 -3.37 -11.18
CA SER A 81 -15.00 -4.81 -11.44
C SER A 81 -14.60 -5.04 -12.90
N ARG A 82 -13.44 -5.64 -13.14
CA ARG A 82 -13.07 -6.18 -14.45
C ARG A 82 -13.52 -7.64 -14.43
N ALA A 83 -14.40 -8.02 -15.35
CA ALA A 83 -15.10 -9.31 -15.41
C ALA A 83 -14.24 -10.61 -15.34
N LYS A 84 -12.91 -10.50 -15.23
CA LYS A 84 -11.96 -11.62 -15.14
C LYS A 84 -11.69 -12.13 -13.72
N PHE A 85 -12.09 -11.43 -12.66
CA PHE A 85 -11.84 -11.87 -11.27
C PHE A 85 -13.14 -12.27 -10.58
N HIS A 86 -13.19 -13.47 -10.01
CA HIS A 86 -14.40 -14.03 -9.40
C HIS A 86 -14.60 -13.68 -7.92
N TYR A 87 -13.62 -13.04 -7.28
CA TYR A 87 -13.66 -12.71 -5.85
C TYR A 87 -13.53 -11.21 -5.65
N TYR A 88 -14.67 -10.56 -5.46
CA TYR A 88 -14.77 -9.17 -5.03
C TYR A 88 -15.22 -9.13 -3.58
N ALA A 89 -14.56 -8.30 -2.79
CA ALA A 89 -14.96 -7.98 -1.43
C ALA A 89 -14.91 -6.47 -1.26
N THR A 90 -15.93 -5.91 -0.63
CA THR A 90 -15.86 -4.58 -0.04
C THR A 90 -14.86 -4.57 1.11
N PRO A 91 -14.36 -3.40 1.56
CA PRO A 91 -13.46 -3.34 2.72
C PRO A 91 -14.02 -4.02 3.99
N ALA A 92 -15.34 -4.00 4.19
CA ALA A 92 -15.98 -4.65 5.32
C ALA A 92 -16.00 -6.19 5.17
N GLU A 93 -16.24 -6.69 3.96
CA GLU A 93 -16.24 -8.13 3.64
C GLU A 93 -14.83 -8.74 3.66
N LEU A 94 -13.78 -7.92 3.60
CA LEU A 94 -12.41 -8.39 3.66
C LEU A 94 -12.00 -8.87 5.06
N LEU A 95 -12.59 -8.32 6.12
CA LEU A 95 -12.19 -8.62 7.51
C LEU A 95 -12.34 -10.10 7.88
N PRO A 96 -13.45 -10.78 7.57
CA PRO A 96 -13.58 -12.24 7.80
C PRO A 96 -12.52 -13.04 7.04
N LEU A 97 -12.24 -12.71 5.77
CA LEU A 97 -11.25 -13.40 4.94
C LEU A 97 -9.83 -13.28 5.50
N LEU A 98 -9.51 -12.13 6.09
CA LEU A 98 -8.24 -11.90 6.79
C LEU A 98 -8.13 -12.69 8.11
N GLN A 99 -9.26 -13.00 8.75
CA GLN A 99 -9.28 -13.80 9.99
C GLN A 99 -9.14 -15.29 9.71
N GLU A 100 -9.78 -15.81 8.67
CA GLU A 100 -9.67 -17.24 8.29
C GLU A 100 -8.23 -17.63 7.97
N ASN A 101 -7.52 -16.80 7.19
CA ASN A 101 -6.12 -17.02 6.82
C ASN A 101 -5.12 -16.91 7.99
N ARG A 102 -5.55 -16.54 9.22
CA ARG A 102 -4.70 -16.58 10.42
C ARG A 102 -4.71 -17.94 11.13
N SER A 103 -5.57 -18.86 10.70
CA SER A 103 -5.86 -20.11 11.40
C SER A 103 -5.12 -21.33 10.86
N GLY A 104 -4.36 -21.16 9.77
CA GLY A 104 -3.52 -22.19 9.14
C GLY A 104 -2.06 -21.83 9.24
#